data_AF-A0A849PSN0-F1
#
_entry.id   AF-A0A849PSN0-F1
#
_cell.length_a   1.000
_cell.length_b   1.000
_cell.length_c   1.000
_cell.angle_alpha   90.00
_cell.angle_beta   90.00
_cell.angle_gamma   90.00
#
_symmetry.space_group_name_H-M   'P 1'
#
loop_
_entity.id
_entity.type
_entity.pdbx_description
1 polymer ?
#
loop_
_entity_poly.entity_id
_entity_poly.type
_entity_poly.pdbx_seq_one_letter_code
_entity_poly.pdbx_strand_id
1 'polypeptide(L)'
;MGWPDAPKHVCRIKTKAGLVFCCPQKKTCPARDECLKEFGISDEAYRKIKESFEAEFGSEKDIDVCFGSLVWCCKASRMCARRDRALEKIGMTIKEYMALKRKMSLKFENPQES
;
A
#
# COMPACT_ATOMS: atom_id res chain seq x y z
N MET A 1 9.03 -6.76 -14.01
CA MET A 1 8.10 -6.20 -13.00
C MET A 1 8.86 -6.10 -11.68
N GLY A 2 8.88 -4.93 -11.02
CA GLY A 2 9.88 -4.58 -9.99
C GLY A 2 9.82 -5.32 -8.64
N TRP A 3 8.85 -6.21 -8.43
CA TRP A 3 8.76 -7.04 -7.21
C TRP A 3 8.07 -8.37 -7.54
N PRO A 4 8.81 -9.38 -8.04
CA PRO A 4 8.25 -10.65 -8.50
C PRO A 4 7.56 -11.41 -7.36
N ASP A 5 8.19 -11.45 -6.17
CA ASP A 5 7.67 -12.07 -4.94
C ASP A 5 6.73 -11.18 -4.12
N ALA A 6 6.10 -10.19 -4.76
CA ALA A 6 5.16 -9.32 -4.07
C ALA A 6 4.01 -10.14 -3.45
N PRO A 7 3.79 -10.05 -2.12
CA PRO A 7 2.88 -10.92 -1.39
C PRO A 7 1.45 -10.75 -1.86
N LYS A 8 0.68 -11.81 -1.65
CA LYS A 8 -0.76 -11.77 -1.91
C LYS A 8 -1.43 -10.88 -0.86
N HIS A 9 -2.65 -10.43 -1.18
CA HIS A 9 -3.46 -9.62 -0.28
C HIS A 9 -3.72 -10.36 1.05
N VAL A 10 -3.93 -9.61 2.14
CA VAL A 10 -4.12 -10.19 3.49
C VAL A 10 -5.28 -11.18 3.53
N CYS A 11 -6.28 -10.99 2.67
CA CYS A 11 -7.44 -11.87 2.53
C CYS A 11 -7.09 -13.30 2.07
N ARG A 12 -5.91 -13.51 1.47
CA ARG A 12 -5.43 -14.83 1.05
C ARG A 12 -4.23 -15.31 1.85
N ILE A 13 -3.36 -14.40 2.27
CA ILE A 13 -2.16 -14.72 3.04
C ILE A 13 -2.00 -13.64 4.10
N LYS A 14 -2.18 -14.01 5.37
CA LYS A 14 -2.00 -13.11 6.53
C LYS A 14 -0.52 -12.81 6.74
N THR A 15 -0.02 -11.76 6.10
CA THR A 15 1.35 -11.29 6.23
C THR A 15 1.37 -9.79 6.47
N LYS A 16 2.33 -9.32 7.26
CA LYS A 16 2.60 -7.88 7.47
C LYS A 16 2.75 -7.16 6.13
N ALA A 17 3.47 -7.79 5.20
CA ALA A 17 3.69 -7.31 3.86
C ALA A 17 2.40 -7.15 3.03
N GLY A 18 1.39 -8.00 3.22
CA GLY A 18 0.10 -7.90 2.53
C GLY A 18 -0.70 -6.63 2.90
N LEU A 19 -0.44 -6.04 4.08
CA LEU A 19 -1.12 -4.82 4.55
C LEU A 19 -0.88 -3.63 3.61
N VAL A 20 0.23 -3.62 2.88
CA VAL A 20 0.58 -2.54 1.94
C VAL A 20 -0.41 -2.37 0.79
N PHE A 21 -1.14 -3.43 0.46
CA PHE A 21 -2.14 -3.44 -0.60
C PHE A 21 -3.57 -3.29 -0.09
N CYS A 22 -3.76 -3.22 1.23
CA CYS A 22 -5.07 -3.00 1.82
C CYS A 22 -5.47 -1.52 1.71
N CYS A 23 -6.73 -1.23 1.39
CA CYS A 23 -7.22 0.13 1.31
C CYS A 23 -7.44 0.71 2.72
N PRO A 24 -7.47 2.04 2.88
CA PRO A 24 -8.13 2.65 4.00
C PRO A 24 -9.62 2.57 3.64
N GLN A 25 -10.47 1.99 4.46
CA GLN A 25 -11.73 2.64 4.78
C GLN A 25 -12.66 1.74 5.56
N LYS A 26 -13.24 2.37 6.59
CA LYS A 26 -14.63 2.38 7.12
C LYS A 26 -15.42 1.07 7.27
N LYS A 27 -15.16 0.03 6.50
CA LYS A 27 -15.76 -1.29 6.69
C LYS A 27 -14.78 -2.17 7.44
N THR A 28 -15.23 -2.73 8.55
CA THR A 28 -14.54 -3.78 9.29
C THR A 28 -14.19 -4.91 8.32
N CYS A 29 -12.90 -5.00 7.95
CA CYS A 29 -12.40 -6.07 7.11
C CYS A 29 -11.77 -7.10 8.05
N PRO A 30 -12.43 -8.25 8.31
CA PRO A 30 -11.99 -9.20 9.34
C PRO A 30 -10.56 -9.68 9.10
N ALA A 31 -10.17 -9.94 7.84
CA ALA A 31 -8.81 -10.37 7.52
C ALA A 31 -7.75 -9.29 7.82
N ARG A 32 -8.08 -8.01 7.64
CA ARG A 32 -7.17 -6.90 7.98
C ARG A 32 -7.11 -6.73 9.49
N ASP A 33 -8.25 -6.67 10.16
CA ASP A 33 -8.34 -6.47 11.61
C ASP A 33 -7.63 -7.58 12.37
N GLU A 34 -7.85 -8.82 11.96
CA GLU A 34 -7.18 -9.99 12.52
C GLU A 34 -5.67 -9.92 12.28
N CYS A 35 -5.24 -9.59 11.06
CA CYS A 35 -3.81 -9.41 10.74
C CYS A 35 -3.17 -8.28 11.59
N LEU A 36 -3.83 -7.12 11.69
CA LEU A 36 -3.38 -5.99 12.52
C LEU A 36 -3.27 -6.40 13.99
N LYS A 37 -4.26 -7.14 14.51
CA LYS A 37 -4.28 -7.65 15.89
C LYS A 37 -3.20 -8.71 16.14
N GLU A 38 -3.02 -9.65 15.21
CA GLU A 38 -1.99 -10.70 15.29
C GLU A 38 -0.58 -10.10 15.29
N PHE A 39 -0.37 -9.02 14.55
CA PHE A 39 0.93 -8.34 14.49
C PHE A 39 1.10 -7.18 15.48
N GLY A 40 0.09 -6.90 16.32
CA GLY A 40 0.13 -5.81 17.29
C GLY A 40 0.21 -4.41 16.66
N ILE A 41 -0.25 -4.25 15.42
CA ILE A 41 -0.23 -2.98 14.69
C ILE A 41 -1.58 -2.28 14.91
N SER A 42 -1.58 -1.16 15.63
CA SER A 42 -2.78 -0.32 15.78
C SER A 42 -3.22 0.26 14.43
N ASP A 43 -4.53 0.49 14.24
CA ASP A 43 -5.06 1.14 13.02
C ASP A 43 -4.39 2.51 12.77
N GLU A 44 -4.08 3.24 13.85
CA GLU A 44 -3.31 4.47 13.81
C GLU A 44 -1.88 4.29 13.28
N ALA A 45 -1.17 3.25 13.71
CA ALA A 45 0.18 2.95 13.24
C ALA A 45 0.16 2.53 11.76
N TYR A 46 -0.84 1.72 11.38
CA TYR A 46 -1.08 1.34 10.00
C TYR A 46 -1.33 2.57 9.11
N ARG A 47 -2.13 3.53 9.58
CA ARG A 47 -2.39 4.78 8.86
C ARG A 47 -1.13 5.65 8.78
N LYS A 48 -0.42 5.86 9.89
CA LYS A 48 0.81 6.67 9.94
C LYS A 48 1.90 6.15 9.01
N ILE A 49 2.12 4.83 8.98
CA ILE A 49 3.09 4.23 8.05
C ILE A 49 2.70 4.59 6.63
N LYS A 50 1.43 4.42 6.27
CA LYS A 50 0.94 4.72 4.92
C LYS A 50 1.00 6.20 4.56
N GLU A 51 0.53 7.07 5.44
CA GLU A 51 0.61 8.53 5.32
C GLU A 51 2.07 8.98 5.11
N SER A 52 3.04 8.34 5.77
CA SER A 52 4.47 8.66 5.57
C SER A 52 4.96 8.38 4.14
N PHE A 53 4.37 7.40 3.45
CA PHE A 53 4.68 7.12 2.05
C PHE A 53 3.88 7.99 1.08
N GLU A 54 2.82 8.69 1.51
CA GLU A 54 2.05 9.56 0.60
C GLU A 54 2.91 10.68 0.03
N ALA A 55 3.87 11.17 0.81
CA ALA A 55 4.89 12.09 0.33
C ALA A 55 5.82 11.46 -0.73
N GLU A 56 6.24 10.20 -0.55
CA GLU A 56 7.12 9.49 -1.52
C GLU A 56 6.40 9.09 -2.81
N PHE A 57 5.10 8.74 -2.74
CA PHE A 57 4.31 8.40 -3.94
C PHE A 57 3.88 9.62 -4.76
N GLY A 58 4.13 10.83 -4.27
CA GLY A 58 3.62 12.06 -4.86
C GLY A 58 2.17 12.29 -4.46
N SER A 59 1.94 13.29 -3.60
CA SER A 59 0.61 13.80 -3.29
C SER A 59 0.24 14.88 -4.31
N GLU A 60 0.01 14.48 -5.57
CA GLU A 60 -0.69 15.38 -6.48
C GLU A 60 -2.15 15.49 -6.02
N LYS A 61 -2.66 16.71 -5.85
CA LYS A 61 -4.07 16.92 -5.45
C LYS A 61 -5.07 16.50 -6.54
N ASP A 62 -4.58 16.09 -7.72
CA ASP A 62 -5.35 15.84 -8.94
C ASP A 62 -5.20 14.42 -9.53
N ILE A 63 -4.81 13.45 -8.68
CA ILE A 63 -4.77 12.04 -9.06
C ILE A 63 -6.13 11.37 -8.81
N ASP A 64 -6.81 11.04 -9.92
CA ASP A 64 -8.08 10.30 -9.94
C ASP A 64 -7.87 8.81 -9.61
N VAL A 65 -7.47 8.51 -8.37
CA VAL A 65 -7.27 7.15 -7.85
C VAL A 65 -8.18 6.87 -6.68
N CYS A 66 -8.37 5.59 -6.37
CA CYS A 66 -9.12 5.20 -5.18
C CYS A 66 -8.54 5.88 -3.94
N PHE A 67 -9.39 6.59 -3.18
CA PHE A 67 -9.02 7.30 -1.94
C PHE A 67 -8.04 8.46 -2.15
N GLY A 68 -7.86 8.94 -3.39
CA GLY A 68 -7.05 10.12 -3.70
C GLY A 68 -5.54 9.94 -3.54
N SER A 69 -5.05 8.72 -3.30
CA SER A 69 -3.61 8.47 -3.15
C SER A 69 -3.16 7.08 -3.60
N LEU A 70 -2.00 7.03 -4.25
CA LEU A 70 -1.39 5.81 -4.79
C LEU A 70 -0.91 4.83 -3.70
N VAL A 71 -0.68 5.33 -2.49
CA VAL A 71 -0.37 4.53 -1.29
C VAL A 71 -1.44 3.49 -1.01
N TRP A 72 -2.69 3.80 -1.34
CA TRP A 72 -3.84 2.94 -1.09
C TRP A 72 -4.19 2.03 -2.26
N CYS A 73 -3.50 2.21 -3.39
CA CYS A 73 -3.81 1.49 -4.61
C CYS A 73 -3.31 0.04 -4.58
N CYS A 74 -3.94 -0.81 -5.39
CA CYS A 74 -3.66 -2.24 -5.50
C CYS A 74 -2.35 -2.52 -6.26
N LYS A 75 -1.79 -3.73 -6.06
CA LYS A 75 -0.62 -4.26 -6.78
C LYS A 75 -0.74 -4.05 -8.30
N ALA A 76 0.40 -3.72 -8.94
CA ALA A 76 0.53 -3.53 -10.40
C ALA A 76 0.01 -4.71 -11.24
N SER A 77 0.03 -5.93 -10.68
CA SER A 77 -0.50 -7.13 -11.35
C SER A 77 -1.99 -7.06 -11.67
N ARG A 78 -2.78 -6.23 -10.96
CA ARG A 78 -4.15 -5.92 -11.39
C ARG A 78 -4.12 -4.74 -12.34
N MET A 79 -4.74 -4.89 -13.50
CA MET A 79 -5.02 -3.79 -14.41
C MET A 79 -5.94 -2.78 -13.71
N CYS A 80 -5.55 -1.50 -13.67
CA CYS A 80 -6.35 -0.44 -13.06
C CYS A 80 -6.09 0.87 -13.79
N ALA A 81 -6.95 1.21 -14.75
CA ALA A 81 -6.79 2.39 -15.60
C ALA A 81 -6.56 3.69 -14.80
N ARG A 82 -7.20 3.83 -13.63
CA ARG A 82 -7.02 4.97 -12.72
C ARG A 82 -5.60 5.05 -12.16
N ARG A 83 -5.06 3.93 -11.68
CA ARG A 83 -3.67 3.85 -11.20
C ARG A 83 -2.70 4.14 -12.31
N ASP A 84 -2.88 3.48 -13.46
CA ASP A 84 -1.93 3.56 -14.55
C ASP A 84 -1.88 5.01 -15.09
N ARG A 85 -3.04 5.68 -15.26
CA ARG A 85 -3.09 7.12 -15.57
C ARG A 85 -2.43 7.98 -14.49
N ALA A 86 -2.65 7.68 -13.22
CA ALA A 86 -2.05 8.43 -12.13
C ALA A 86 -0.54 8.30 -12.11
N LEU A 87 -0.01 7.09 -12.33
CA LEU A 87 1.41 6.81 -12.48
C LEU A 87 2.00 7.57 -13.68
N GLU A 88 1.29 7.59 -14.82
CA GLU A 88 1.69 8.38 -15.98
C GLU A 88 1.70 9.89 -15.69
N LYS A 89 0.69 10.42 -14.99
CA LYS A 89 0.63 11.84 -14.59
C LYS A 89 1.82 12.24 -13.73
N ILE A 90 2.14 11.44 -12.70
CA ILE A 90 3.27 11.71 -11.80
C ILE A 90 4.63 11.33 -12.42
N GLY A 91 4.65 10.78 -13.64
CA GLY A 91 5.87 10.31 -14.31
C GLY A 91 6.55 9.09 -13.65
N MET A 92 5.82 8.32 -12.82
CA MET A 92 6.37 7.19 -12.07
C MET A 92 6.17 5.87 -12.82
N THR A 93 7.22 5.09 -12.97
CA THR A 93 7.10 3.76 -13.58
C THR A 93 6.48 2.74 -12.63
N ILE A 94 5.88 1.68 -13.20
CA ILE A 94 5.39 0.53 -12.43
C ILE A 94 6.49 -0.09 -11.56
N LYS A 95 7.76 -0.03 -12.00
CA LYS A 95 8.91 -0.54 -11.22
C LYS A 95 9.11 0.29 -9.96
N GLU A 96 9.11 1.61 -10.07
CA GLU A 96 9.25 2.53 -8.93
C GLU A 96 8.07 2.41 -7.98
N TYR A 97 6.85 2.35 -8.51
CA TYR A 97 5.64 2.11 -7.73
C TYR A 97 5.73 0.82 -6.89
N MET A 98 6.19 -0.28 -7.50
CA MET A 98 6.40 -1.55 -6.80
C MET A 98 7.56 -1.48 -5.79
N ALA A 99 8.63 -0.73 -6.08
CA ALA A 99 9.75 -0.53 -5.17
C ALA A 99 9.33 0.23 -3.91
N LEU A 100 8.53 1.30 -4.04
CA LEU A 100 7.97 2.03 -2.91
C LEU A 100 7.03 1.15 -2.08
N LYS A 101 6.18 0.34 -2.73
CA LYS A 101 5.34 -0.64 -2.03
C LYS A 101 6.17 -1.67 -1.25
N ARG A 102 7.31 -2.10 -1.80
CA ARG A 102 8.25 -2.98 -1.11
C ARG A 102 8.89 -2.28 0.10
N LYS A 103 9.34 -1.03 -0.02
CA LYS A 103 9.83 -0.25 1.13
C LYS A 103 8.77 -0.16 2.23
N MET A 104 7.52 0.09 1.84
CA MET A 104 6.40 0.15 2.79
C MET A 104 6.17 -1.19 3.49
N SER A 105 6.33 -2.31 2.79
CA SER A 105 6.26 -3.65 3.39
C SER A 105 7.31 -3.82 4.47
N LEU A 106 8.54 -3.42 4.17
CA LEU A 106 9.65 -3.50 5.12
C LEU A 106 9.39 -2.66 6.37
N LYS A 107 8.77 -1.48 6.25
CA LYS A 107 8.34 -0.68 7.42
C LYS A 107 7.27 -1.39 8.27
N PHE A 108 6.36 -2.14 7.64
CA PHE A 108 5.41 -2.97 8.39
C PHE A 108 6.08 -4.16 9.08
N GLU A 109 7.15 -4.70 8.50
CA GLU A 109 7.92 -5.80 9.07
C GLU A 109 8.82 -5.33 10.24
N ASN A 110 9.48 -4.18 10.08
CA ASN A 110 10.42 -3.57 11.02
C ASN A 110 10.02 -2.12 11.41
N PRO A 111 9.01 -1.93 12.27
CA PRO A 111 8.57 -0.60 12.70
C PRO A 111 9.54 0.13 13.66
N GLN A 112 10.68 -0.47 14.04
CA GLN A 112 11.63 0.05 15.05
C GLN A 112 12.94 0.60 14.46
N GLU A 113 13.14 0.52 13.15
CA GLU A 113 14.29 1.14 12.46
C GLU A 113 13.80 2.31 11.61
N SER A 114 13.52 3.47 12.23
CA SER A 114 13.27 4.71 11.49
C SER A 114 13.47 5.94 12.35
#